data_AF-A0A2H9SX47-F1
#
_entry.id   AF-A0A2H9SX47-F1
#
_cell.length_a   1.000
_cell.length_b   1.000
_cell.length_c   1.000
_cell.angle_alpha   90.00
_cell.angle_beta   90.00
_cell.angle_gamma   90.00
#
_symmetry.space_group_name_H-M   'P 1'
#
loop_
_entity.id
_entity.type
_entity.pdbx_description
1 polymer ?
#
loop_
_entity_poly.entity_id
_entity_poly.type
_entity_poly.pdbx_seq_one_letter_code
_entity_poly.pdbx_strand_id
1 'polypeptide(L)'
;MDTKGPDENKELSEKDFIHEEYAKKPAIFWKSLGVVVLASALLWFISFWYTKQMNTFYKESSFLQVSNRQISLFLWQFTDYMRAHVKNKAGYLPGFLYIEKVGLDASTAEDTAVAPPEVLFLYHVWDLLLKPEFSPRPIPQKQFEEFLKETAEWQPGYWPQAPKAYRAWLSNLKKGSDQDLSSTSLDELPQEVRLAFQGWKNYFHEGDAINATEPTYAEMEGFLAVHPHYARSYWSNILNDSYPDYLASFNPPNLQPEALIPRNELAPFLKVAFYNFKESNLEK
;
A
#
# COMPACT_ATOMS: atom_id res chain seq x y z
N MET A 1 -29.03 99.87 -0.37
CA MET A 1 -28.74 99.03 -1.55
C MET A 1 -28.44 97.64 -1.05
N ASP A 2 -28.98 96.67 -1.77
CA ASP A 2 -29.05 95.22 -1.55
C ASP A 2 -27.89 94.60 -0.75
N THR A 3 -28.13 93.60 0.10
CA THR A 3 -28.45 92.25 -0.40
C THR A 3 -29.08 91.35 0.67
N LYS A 4 -30.12 90.63 0.23
CA LYS A 4 -30.62 89.40 0.84
C LYS A 4 -29.57 88.29 0.75
N GLY A 5 -29.48 87.50 1.82
CA GLY A 5 -29.13 86.08 1.75
C GLY A 5 -28.56 85.52 3.05
N PRO A 6 -29.36 84.88 3.93
CA PRO A 6 -28.93 83.67 4.62
C PRO A 6 -29.26 82.48 3.69
N ASP A 7 -28.48 81.41 3.57
CA ASP A 7 -27.87 80.64 4.65
C ASP A 7 -26.85 79.69 4.00
N GLU A 8 -25.55 79.95 4.15
CA GLU A 8 -24.47 79.11 3.57
C GLU A 8 -23.93 78.07 4.55
N ASN A 9 -24.65 77.79 5.65
CA ASN A 9 -24.38 76.65 6.52
C ASN A 9 -25.49 75.61 6.42
N LYS A 10 -25.64 75.03 5.23
CA LYS A 10 -26.33 73.74 5.11
C LYS A 10 -25.32 72.64 5.46
N GLU A 11 -25.06 72.49 6.76
CA GLU A 11 -24.35 71.32 7.27
C GLU A 11 -25.12 70.07 6.80
N LEU A 12 -24.43 69.19 6.08
CA LEU A 12 -24.97 67.91 5.67
C LEU A 12 -25.34 67.13 6.94
N SER A 13 -26.63 66.89 7.12
CA SER A 13 -27.15 66.13 8.24
C SER A 13 -26.74 64.66 8.10
N GLU A 14 -26.38 63.99 9.20
CA GLU A 14 -26.07 62.54 9.23
C GLU A 14 -27.14 61.68 8.53
N LYS A 15 -28.38 62.18 8.42
CA LYS A 15 -29.48 61.53 7.70
C LYS A 15 -29.24 61.40 6.19
N ASP A 16 -28.38 62.22 5.59
CA ASP A 16 -28.00 62.12 4.17
C ASP A 16 -26.89 61.08 3.93
N PHE A 17 -26.20 60.63 4.99
CA PHE A 17 -25.13 59.62 4.92
C PHE A 17 -25.62 58.21 5.24
N ILE A 18 -26.79 58.05 5.86
CA ILE A 18 -27.41 56.74 6.03
C ILE A 18 -28.25 56.48 4.79
N HIS A 19 -27.67 55.77 3.83
CA HIS A 19 -28.47 55.05 2.83
C HIS A 19 -29.28 53.95 3.54
N GLU A 20 -30.33 54.34 4.27
CA GLU A 20 -31.41 53.44 4.65
C GLU A 20 -32.23 53.13 3.39
N GLU A 21 -31.74 52.22 2.55
CA GLU A 21 -32.61 51.37 1.72
C GLU A 21 -31.80 50.26 1.03
N TYR A 22 -31.07 49.47 1.82
CA TYR A 22 -31.08 48.05 1.46
C TYR A 22 -32.49 47.58 1.76
N ALA A 23 -33.33 47.50 0.73
CA ALA A 23 -34.53 46.69 0.77
C ALA A 23 -34.07 45.27 1.11
N LYS A 24 -34.01 44.95 2.42
CA LYS A 24 -33.88 43.59 2.92
C LYS A 24 -35.11 42.90 2.40
N LYS A 25 -34.99 42.26 1.24
CA LYS A 25 -35.99 41.34 0.71
C LYS A 25 -35.69 39.99 1.37
N PRO A 26 -36.21 39.70 2.59
CA PRO A 26 -35.93 38.44 3.28
C PRO A 26 -36.30 37.26 2.38
N ALA A 27 -37.32 37.43 1.54
CA ALA A 27 -37.73 36.44 0.54
C ALA A 27 -36.62 36.05 -0.45
N ILE A 28 -35.72 36.96 -0.85
CA ILE A 28 -34.60 36.62 -1.74
C ILE A 28 -33.55 35.83 -0.97
N PHE A 29 -33.21 36.26 0.25
CA PHE A 29 -32.29 35.52 1.12
C PHE A 29 -32.78 34.09 1.39
N TRP A 30 -34.05 33.92 1.77
CA TRP A 30 -34.65 32.60 2.02
C TRP A 30 -34.76 31.74 0.76
N LYS A 31 -35.02 32.33 -0.42
CA LYS A 31 -34.98 31.61 -1.70
C LYS A 31 -33.57 31.14 -2.05
N SER A 32 -32.56 32.01 -1.92
CA SER A 32 -31.16 31.65 -2.14
C SER A 32 -30.68 30.58 -1.17
N LEU A 33 -31.04 30.69 0.12
CA LEU A 33 -30.74 29.67 1.12
C LEU A 33 -31.42 28.34 0.78
N GLY A 34 -32.70 28.38 0.37
CA GLY A 34 -33.42 27.19 -0.10
C GLY A 34 -32.72 26.51 -1.29
N VAL A 35 -32.26 27.28 -2.27
CA VAL A 35 -31.49 26.75 -3.42
C VAL A 35 -30.17 26.13 -2.97
N VAL A 36 -29.41 26.78 -2.07
CA VAL A 36 -28.15 26.25 -1.55
C VAL A 36 -28.36 24.96 -0.75
N VAL A 37 -29.40 24.91 0.09
CA VAL A 37 -29.75 23.70 0.86
C VAL A 37 -30.15 22.57 -0.10
N LEU A 38 -30.96 22.87 -1.12
CA LEU A 38 -31.41 21.86 -2.08
C LEU A 38 -30.24 21.34 -2.94
N ALA A 39 -29.35 22.22 -3.38
CA ALA A 39 -28.13 21.84 -4.09
C ALA A 39 -27.18 21.01 -3.21
N SER A 40 -27.01 21.40 -1.94
CA SER A 40 -26.19 20.65 -0.97
C SER A 40 -26.79 19.26 -0.68
N ALA A 41 -28.11 19.18 -0.53
CA ALA A 41 -28.82 17.92 -0.33
C ALA A 41 -28.72 17.01 -1.57
N LEU A 42 -28.82 17.57 -2.78
CA LEU A 42 -28.61 16.85 -4.03
C LEU A 42 -27.18 16.31 -4.13
N LEU A 43 -26.17 17.14 -3.86
CA LEU A 43 -24.77 16.73 -3.88
C LEU A 43 -24.50 15.62 -2.83
N TRP A 44 -25.06 15.76 -1.62
CA TRP A 44 -24.95 14.75 -0.58
C TRP A 44 -25.64 13.44 -1.00
N PHE A 45 -26.84 13.51 -1.58
CA PHE A 45 -27.56 12.33 -2.05
C PHE A 45 -26.84 11.62 -3.20
N ILE A 46 -26.32 12.37 -4.18
CA ILE A 46 -25.53 11.82 -5.29
C ILE A 46 -24.26 11.17 -4.75
N SER A 47 -23.54 11.83 -3.84
CA SER A 47 -22.33 11.29 -3.20
C SER A 47 -22.63 10.02 -2.41
N PHE A 48 -23.71 10.01 -1.62
CA PHE A 48 -24.14 8.84 -0.85
C PHE A 48 -24.55 7.68 -1.77
N TRP A 49 -25.35 7.94 -2.81
CA TRP A 49 -25.76 6.93 -3.78
C TRP A 49 -24.57 6.36 -4.55
N TYR A 50 -23.66 7.22 -5.02
CA TYR A 50 -22.44 6.81 -5.70
C TYR A 50 -21.56 5.94 -4.79
N THR A 51 -21.33 6.37 -3.55
CA THR A 51 -20.56 5.60 -2.55
C THR A 51 -21.23 4.26 -2.27
N LYS A 52 -22.56 4.21 -2.18
CA LYS A 52 -23.31 2.96 -1.99
C LYS A 52 -23.16 2.03 -3.19
N GLN A 53 -23.29 2.53 -4.42
CA GLN A 53 -23.12 1.73 -5.63
C GLN A 53 -21.69 1.21 -5.76
N MET A 54 -20.69 2.05 -5.50
CA MET A 54 -19.30 1.63 -5.47
C MET A 54 -19.09 0.55 -4.41
N ASN A 55 -19.58 0.75 -3.18
CA ASN A 55 -19.48 -0.26 -2.12
C ASN A 55 -20.17 -1.58 -2.50
N THR A 56 -21.31 -1.55 -3.20
CA THR A 56 -21.96 -2.76 -3.72
C THR A 56 -21.08 -3.43 -4.78
N PHE A 57 -20.54 -2.67 -5.72
CA PHE A 57 -19.63 -3.19 -6.75
C PHE A 57 -18.36 -3.83 -6.15
N TYR A 58 -17.76 -3.18 -5.14
CA TYR A 58 -16.64 -3.72 -4.37
C TYR A 58 -17.01 -5.01 -3.61
N LYS A 59 -18.24 -5.09 -3.09
CA LYS A 59 -18.75 -6.28 -2.40
C LYS A 59 -19.11 -7.43 -3.35
N GLU A 60 -19.48 -7.16 -4.58
CA GLU A 60 -19.85 -8.19 -5.55
C GLU A 60 -18.65 -8.75 -6.31
N SER A 61 -17.58 -7.95 -6.47
CA SER A 61 -16.34 -8.39 -7.12
C SER A 61 -15.36 -9.00 -6.13
N SER A 62 -15.24 -10.34 -6.11
CA SER A 62 -14.25 -11.05 -5.30
C SER A 62 -12.82 -10.58 -5.57
N PHE A 63 -12.54 -10.16 -6.80
CA PHE A 63 -11.26 -9.59 -7.21
C PHE A 63 -10.91 -8.29 -6.46
N LEU A 64 -11.91 -7.49 -6.07
CA LEU A 64 -11.66 -6.24 -5.35
C LEU A 64 -11.62 -6.43 -3.82
N GLN A 65 -11.97 -7.62 -3.32
CA GLN A 65 -11.97 -7.95 -1.89
C GLN A 65 -10.57 -8.35 -1.41
N VAL A 66 -9.63 -7.43 -1.50
CA VAL A 66 -8.27 -7.59 -0.94
C VAL A 66 -8.15 -6.67 0.26
N SER A 67 -7.77 -7.18 1.43
CA SER A 67 -7.58 -6.34 2.62
C SER A 67 -6.25 -5.60 2.59
N ASN A 68 -6.13 -4.53 3.38
CA ASN A 68 -4.86 -3.82 3.52
C ASN A 68 -3.75 -4.73 4.08
N ARG A 69 -4.06 -5.70 4.94
CA ARG A 69 -3.11 -6.72 5.41
C ARG A 69 -2.64 -7.62 4.28
N GLN A 70 -3.55 -8.06 3.41
CA GLN A 70 -3.20 -8.90 2.27
C GLN A 70 -2.31 -8.14 1.28
N ILE A 71 -2.69 -6.90 0.94
CA ILE A 71 -1.89 -6.10 0.02
C ILE A 71 -0.52 -5.75 0.62
N SER A 72 -0.38 -5.59 1.94
CA SER A 72 0.93 -5.30 2.55
C SER A 72 1.94 -6.40 2.30
N LEU A 73 1.54 -7.69 2.34
CA LEU A 73 2.40 -8.82 1.99
C LEU A 73 2.99 -8.71 0.59
N PHE A 74 2.15 -8.35 -0.38
CA PHE A 74 2.55 -8.14 -1.77
C PHE A 74 3.50 -6.94 -1.91
N LEU A 75 3.18 -5.82 -1.25
CA LEU A 75 3.95 -4.59 -1.36
C LEU A 75 5.38 -4.74 -0.84
N TRP A 76 5.63 -5.60 0.14
CA TRP A 76 6.99 -5.91 0.59
C TRP A 76 7.86 -6.56 -0.51
N GLN A 77 7.24 -7.30 -1.43
CA GLN A 77 7.95 -7.93 -2.56
C GLN A 77 8.00 -7.01 -3.78
N PHE A 78 7.00 -6.14 -3.93
CA PHE A 78 6.81 -5.22 -5.05
C PHE A 78 6.86 -3.77 -4.56
N THR A 79 8.04 -3.37 -4.07
CA THR A 79 8.23 -2.09 -3.38
C THR A 79 7.91 -0.87 -4.24
N ASP A 80 8.06 -0.97 -5.57
CA ASP A 80 7.74 0.10 -6.52
C ASP A 80 6.27 0.54 -6.44
N TYR A 81 5.39 -0.35 -6.00
CA TYR A 81 3.97 -0.08 -5.81
C TYR A 81 3.62 0.40 -4.40
N MET A 82 4.57 0.46 -3.47
CA MET A 82 4.27 1.07 -2.18
C MET A 82 3.83 2.51 -2.40
N ARG A 83 2.90 2.96 -1.56
CA ARG A 83 2.42 4.36 -1.54
C ARG A 83 3.56 5.36 -1.54
N ALA A 84 4.73 4.94 -1.05
CA ALA A 84 5.89 5.79 -0.97
C ALA A 84 6.51 6.21 -2.29
N HIS A 85 6.48 5.31 -3.27
CA HIS A 85 7.17 5.47 -4.55
C HIS A 85 6.24 5.97 -5.66
N VAL A 86 4.92 6.01 -5.42
CA VAL A 86 3.96 6.52 -6.42
C VAL A 86 3.84 8.05 -6.41
N LYS A 87 3.70 8.61 -7.62
CA LYS A 87 3.55 10.07 -7.82
C LYS A 87 2.21 10.61 -7.33
N ASN A 88 1.11 9.88 -7.56
CA ASN A 88 -0.23 10.28 -7.15
C ASN A 88 -0.71 9.45 -5.96
N LYS A 89 -0.79 10.08 -4.78
CA LYS A 89 -1.15 9.43 -3.51
C LYS A 89 -2.62 9.62 -3.11
N ALA A 90 -3.38 10.40 -3.89
CA ALA A 90 -4.77 10.72 -3.57
C ALA A 90 -5.64 9.46 -3.72
N GLY A 91 -6.23 8.99 -2.62
CA GLY A 91 -7.05 7.77 -2.60
C GLY A 91 -6.29 6.46 -2.76
N TYR A 92 -4.97 6.50 -3.02
CA TYR A 92 -4.14 5.30 -3.15
C TYR A 92 -3.66 4.80 -1.79
N LEU A 93 -3.98 3.55 -1.47
CA LEU A 93 -3.57 2.84 -0.26
C LEU A 93 -3.71 3.71 1.00
N PRO A 94 -4.92 4.24 1.30
CA PRO A 94 -5.11 5.21 2.36
C PRO A 94 -4.74 4.69 3.75
N GLY A 95 -4.88 3.38 3.99
CA GLY A 95 -4.45 2.71 5.22
C GLY A 95 -2.93 2.63 5.40
N PHE A 96 -2.14 2.92 4.36
CA PHE A 96 -0.68 2.94 4.45
C PHE A 96 -0.22 4.36 4.76
N LEU A 97 0.31 4.56 5.95
CA LEU A 97 0.71 5.86 6.46
C LEU A 97 2.23 5.99 6.52
N TYR A 98 2.68 7.23 6.46
CA TYR A 98 4.07 7.60 6.69
C TYR A 98 4.20 8.19 8.08
N ILE A 99 4.07 7.33 9.09
CA ILE A 99 4.33 7.72 10.47
C ILE A 99 5.64 7.03 10.83
N GLU A 100 6.75 7.79 10.73
CA GLU A 100 8.14 7.37 10.99
C GLU A 100 8.74 6.35 10.00
N LYS A 101 7.97 5.34 9.57
CA LYS A 101 8.30 4.35 8.53
C LYS A 101 7.11 4.14 7.59
N VAL A 102 7.32 3.56 6.40
CA VAL A 102 6.21 3.13 5.53
C VAL A 102 5.54 1.94 6.20
N GLY A 103 4.34 2.13 6.73
CA GLY A 103 3.64 1.12 7.53
C GLY A 103 2.13 1.14 7.30
N LEU A 104 1.48 0.04 7.66
CA LEU A 104 0.03 -0.09 7.63
C LEU A 104 -0.55 0.39 8.96
N ASP A 105 -1.53 1.28 8.92
CA ASP A 105 -2.36 1.59 10.08
C ASP A 105 -3.13 0.34 10.49
N ALA A 106 -2.75 -0.20 11.65
CA ALA A 106 -3.29 -1.43 12.21
C ALA A 106 -4.81 -1.40 12.38
N SER A 107 -5.41 -0.22 12.57
CA SER A 107 -6.88 -0.08 12.69
C SER A 107 -7.62 -0.32 11.37
N THR A 108 -6.93 -0.12 10.24
CA THR A 108 -7.48 -0.28 8.88
C THR A 108 -7.01 -1.55 8.19
N ALA A 109 -6.26 -2.42 8.89
CA ALA A 109 -5.60 -3.58 8.29
C ALA A 109 -6.58 -4.59 7.66
N GLU A 110 -7.79 -4.69 8.20
CA GLU A 110 -8.85 -5.57 7.68
C GLU A 110 -9.76 -4.88 6.66
N ASP A 111 -9.65 -3.56 6.49
CA ASP A 111 -10.43 -2.82 5.50
C ASP A 111 -9.98 -3.20 4.09
N THR A 112 -10.91 -3.10 3.15
CA THR A 112 -10.62 -3.30 1.72
C THR A 112 -9.60 -2.27 1.24
N ALA A 113 -8.53 -2.76 0.62
CA ALA A 113 -7.49 -1.94 0.04
C ALA A 113 -8.03 -1.15 -1.15
N VAL A 114 -7.60 0.11 -1.24
CA VAL A 114 -7.94 0.98 -2.36
C VAL A 114 -6.69 1.16 -3.21
N ALA A 115 -6.68 0.52 -4.39
CA ALA A 115 -5.57 0.56 -5.34
C ALA A 115 -6.12 0.50 -6.78
N PRO A 116 -5.36 0.97 -7.80
CA PRO A 116 -5.73 0.79 -9.19
C PRO A 116 -5.95 -0.69 -9.53
N PRO A 117 -6.87 -1.02 -10.45
CA PRO A 117 -7.15 -2.40 -10.85
C PRO A 117 -5.91 -3.18 -11.28
N GLU A 118 -4.92 -2.52 -11.89
CA GLU A 118 -3.67 -3.11 -12.33
C GLU A 118 -2.82 -3.60 -11.14
N VAL A 119 -2.81 -2.85 -10.04
CA VAL A 119 -2.09 -3.25 -8.81
C VAL A 119 -2.78 -4.42 -8.14
N LEU A 120 -4.12 -4.40 -8.08
CA LEU A 120 -4.89 -5.53 -7.55
C LEU A 120 -4.74 -6.77 -8.43
N PHE A 121 -4.66 -6.60 -9.76
CA PHE A 121 -4.37 -7.69 -10.68
C PHE A 121 -3.02 -8.31 -10.39
N LEU A 122 -1.99 -7.49 -10.22
CA LEU A 122 -0.65 -7.95 -9.86
C LEU A 122 -0.62 -8.67 -8.52
N TYR A 123 -1.36 -8.16 -7.53
CA TYR A 123 -1.53 -8.84 -6.26
C TYR A 123 -2.09 -10.26 -6.45
N HIS A 124 -3.17 -10.43 -7.21
CA HIS A 124 -3.78 -11.75 -7.43
C HIS A 124 -2.87 -12.68 -8.21
N VAL A 125 -2.14 -12.16 -9.19
CA VAL A 125 -1.15 -12.92 -9.95
C VAL A 125 0.00 -13.38 -9.05
N TRP A 126 0.50 -12.51 -8.18
CA TRP A 126 1.50 -12.85 -7.17
C TRP A 126 0.97 -13.87 -6.16
N ASP A 127 -0.23 -13.67 -5.61
CA ASP A 127 -0.84 -14.55 -4.61
C ASP A 127 -1.07 -15.96 -5.18
N LEU A 128 -1.45 -16.06 -6.45
CA LEU A 128 -1.67 -17.32 -7.14
C LEU A 128 -0.37 -18.04 -7.52
N LEU A 129 0.62 -17.32 -8.06
CA LEU A 129 1.78 -17.92 -8.71
C LEU A 129 3.06 -17.89 -7.88
N LEU A 130 3.33 -16.79 -7.18
CA LEU A 130 4.61 -16.59 -6.49
C LEU A 130 4.54 -16.82 -4.98
N LYS A 131 3.43 -16.48 -4.33
CA LYS A 131 3.27 -16.71 -2.89
C LYS A 131 3.44 -18.19 -2.48
N PRO A 132 2.99 -19.19 -3.27
CA PRO A 132 3.25 -20.60 -2.97
C PRO A 132 4.73 -20.98 -3.09
N GLU A 133 5.52 -20.24 -3.88
CA GLU A 133 6.96 -20.43 -4.08
C GLU A 133 7.83 -19.80 -2.99
N PHE A 134 7.24 -19.51 -1.82
CA PHE A 134 7.93 -18.96 -0.66
C PHE A 134 9.16 -19.78 -0.28
N SER A 135 10.31 -19.10 -0.14
CA SER A 135 11.55 -19.68 0.39
C SER A 135 11.64 -19.41 1.90
N PRO A 136 11.44 -20.43 2.78
CA PRO A 136 11.46 -20.23 4.22
C PRO A 136 12.87 -19.87 4.69
N ARG A 137 12.98 -18.82 5.51
CA ARG A 137 14.23 -18.38 6.13
C ARG A 137 14.21 -18.59 7.64
N PRO A 138 15.37 -18.56 8.31
CA PRO A 138 15.45 -18.44 9.75
C PRO A 138 14.64 -17.25 10.25
N ILE A 139 13.97 -17.42 11.39
CA ILE A 139 13.19 -16.40 12.07
C ILE A 139 13.77 -16.26 13.49
N PRO A 140 14.88 -15.52 13.65
CA PRO A 140 15.43 -15.25 14.97
C PRO A 140 14.39 -14.54 15.84
N GLN A 141 14.11 -15.10 17.02
CA GLN A 141 13.02 -14.59 17.86
C GLN A 141 13.19 -13.11 18.23
N LYS A 142 14.41 -12.64 18.50
CA LYS A 142 14.67 -11.22 18.80
C LYS A 142 14.20 -10.29 17.68
N GLN A 143 14.51 -10.64 16.42
CA GLN A 143 14.05 -9.87 15.25
C GLN A 143 12.55 -10.01 15.05
N PHE A 144 11.97 -11.19 15.31
CA PHE A 144 10.53 -11.38 15.24
C PHE A 144 9.77 -10.52 16.27
N GLU A 145 10.33 -10.36 17.47
CA GLU A 145 9.78 -9.45 18.48
C GLU A 145 9.87 -7.97 18.06
N GLU A 146 10.94 -7.58 17.35
CA GLU A 146 11.08 -6.24 16.75
C GLU A 146 10.04 -6.01 15.65
N PHE A 147 9.90 -6.97 14.73
CA PHE A 147 8.86 -6.99 13.71
C PHE A 147 7.48 -6.73 14.32
N LEU A 148 7.06 -7.49 15.33
CA LEU A 148 5.75 -7.31 15.94
C LEU A 148 5.57 -5.95 16.63
N LYS A 149 6.64 -5.30 17.10
CA LYS A 149 6.57 -3.94 17.66
C LYS A 149 6.37 -2.91 16.56
N GLU A 150 7.01 -3.08 15.42
CA GLU A 150 6.95 -2.13 14.30
C GLU A 150 5.70 -2.31 13.42
N THR A 151 5.22 -3.54 13.29
CA THR A 151 4.06 -3.89 12.47
C THR A 151 2.92 -4.40 13.35
N ALA A 152 2.30 -3.46 14.08
CA ALA A 152 1.27 -3.74 15.07
C ALA A 152 0.05 -4.46 14.47
N GLU A 153 -0.21 -4.33 13.17
CA GLU A 153 -1.29 -5.04 12.49
C GLU A 153 -1.17 -6.56 12.67
N TRP A 154 0.04 -7.13 12.75
CA TRP A 154 0.26 -8.58 12.89
C TRP A 154 0.09 -9.09 14.32
N GLN A 155 -0.14 -8.19 15.28
CA GLN A 155 -0.49 -8.59 16.64
C GLN A 155 -1.96 -9.03 16.72
N PRO A 156 -2.29 -10.08 17.51
CA PRO A 156 -3.66 -10.53 17.72
C PRO A 156 -4.67 -9.45 18.14
N GLY A 157 -4.21 -8.40 18.84
CA GLY A 157 -5.07 -7.28 19.25
C GLY A 157 -5.64 -6.49 18.07
N TYR A 158 -4.92 -6.44 16.94
CA TYR A 158 -5.32 -5.75 15.71
C TYR A 158 -5.68 -6.73 14.58
N TRP A 159 -5.73 -8.03 14.88
CA TRP A 159 -6.10 -9.06 13.91
C TRP A 159 -7.22 -9.96 14.46
N PRO A 160 -8.49 -9.50 14.38
CA PRO A 160 -9.65 -10.23 14.90
C PRO A 160 -9.87 -11.61 14.26
N GLN A 161 -9.26 -11.86 13.11
CA GLN A 161 -9.34 -13.14 12.39
C GLN A 161 -8.07 -14.01 12.53
N ALA A 162 -7.06 -13.54 13.28
CA ALA A 162 -5.85 -14.31 13.56
C ALA A 162 -6.15 -15.75 14.02
N PRO A 163 -5.44 -16.77 13.49
CA PRO A 163 -5.63 -18.16 13.88
C PRO A 163 -5.51 -18.36 15.39
N LYS A 164 -6.38 -19.19 15.97
CA LYS A 164 -6.40 -19.43 17.42
C LYS A 164 -5.06 -19.98 17.93
N ALA A 165 -4.43 -20.86 17.15
CA ALA A 165 -3.11 -21.41 17.46
C ALA A 165 -2.03 -20.32 17.50
N TYR A 166 -1.95 -19.44 16.50
CA TYR A 166 -1.06 -18.27 16.51
C TYR A 166 -1.25 -17.37 17.74
N ARG A 167 -2.50 -17.08 18.13
CA ARG A 167 -2.78 -16.28 19.34
C ARG A 167 -2.25 -16.94 20.61
N ALA A 168 -2.54 -18.23 20.76
CA ALA A 168 -2.13 -19.00 21.94
C ALA A 168 -0.60 -19.12 22.01
N TRP A 169 0.03 -19.45 20.88
CA TRP A 169 1.48 -19.54 20.75
C TRP A 169 2.15 -18.21 21.11
N LEU A 170 1.71 -17.11 20.51
CA LEU A 170 2.31 -15.79 20.75
C LEU A 170 2.17 -15.34 22.22
N SER A 171 1.05 -15.68 22.87
CA SER A 171 0.85 -15.37 24.29
C SER A 171 1.79 -16.13 25.23
N ASN A 172 2.26 -17.30 24.81
CA ASN A 172 3.17 -18.16 25.55
C ASN A 172 4.64 -18.02 25.12
N LEU A 173 4.91 -17.19 24.11
CA LEU A 173 6.26 -16.98 23.59
C LEU A 173 7.13 -16.31 24.66
N LYS A 174 8.17 -17.02 25.11
CA LYS A 174 9.08 -16.54 26.16
C LYS A 174 9.97 -15.42 25.62
N LYS A 175 9.70 -14.18 26.00
CA LYS A 175 10.41 -12.99 25.50
C LYS A 175 11.94 -13.06 25.69
N GLY A 176 12.68 -12.55 24.71
CA GLY A 176 14.13 -12.35 24.79
C GLY A 176 14.97 -13.62 24.65
N SER A 177 14.40 -14.69 24.09
CA SER A 177 15.12 -15.91 23.75
C SER A 177 15.88 -15.75 22.41
N ASP A 178 17.00 -16.47 22.26
CA ASP A 178 17.80 -16.55 21.03
C ASP A 178 17.37 -17.72 20.13
N GLN A 179 16.14 -18.20 20.30
CA GLN A 179 15.58 -19.30 19.54
C GLN A 179 15.28 -18.88 18.09
N ASP A 180 15.54 -19.78 17.14
CA ASP A 180 14.98 -19.71 15.80
C ASP A 180 13.55 -20.27 15.78
N LEU A 181 12.60 -19.47 15.30
CA LEU A 181 11.18 -19.78 15.21
C LEU A 181 10.80 -20.42 13.87
N SER A 182 11.74 -20.59 12.94
CA SER A 182 11.50 -21.15 11.61
C SER A 182 10.87 -22.55 11.63
N SER A 183 11.18 -23.36 12.65
CA SER A 183 10.65 -24.72 12.82
C SER A 183 9.25 -24.79 13.45
N THR A 184 8.66 -23.64 13.82
CA THR A 184 7.30 -23.57 14.37
C THR A 184 6.30 -24.16 13.37
N SER A 185 5.18 -24.70 13.81
CA SER A 185 4.16 -25.22 12.88
C SER A 185 3.49 -24.09 12.08
N LEU A 186 2.85 -24.40 10.95
CA LEU A 186 2.08 -23.40 10.18
C LEU A 186 0.78 -22.97 10.89
N ASP A 187 0.25 -23.79 11.80
CA ASP A 187 -0.92 -23.41 12.60
C ASP A 187 -0.55 -22.32 13.63
N GLU A 188 0.62 -22.47 14.25
CA GLU A 188 1.14 -21.56 15.26
C GLU A 188 1.84 -20.35 14.67
N LEU A 189 2.54 -20.48 13.54
CA LEU A 189 3.17 -19.37 12.83
C LEU A 189 2.79 -19.46 11.35
N PRO A 190 1.62 -18.89 10.97
CA PRO A 190 1.06 -18.95 9.63
C PRO A 190 2.00 -18.41 8.56
N GLN A 191 1.85 -18.92 7.34
CA GLN A 191 2.68 -18.53 6.20
C GLN A 191 2.61 -17.02 5.94
N GLU A 192 1.45 -16.38 6.13
CA GLU A 192 1.28 -14.94 6.00
C GLU A 192 2.16 -14.16 6.98
N VAL A 193 2.26 -14.63 8.23
CA VAL A 193 3.11 -13.99 9.25
C VAL A 193 4.59 -14.17 8.91
N ARG A 194 4.97 -15.34 8.39
CA ARG A 194 6.35 -15.59 7.92
C ARG A 194 6.73 -14.71 6.74
N LEU A 195 5.83 -14.60 5.75
CA LEU A 195 5.96 -13.72 4.59
C LEU A 195 6.06 -12.25 5.02
N ALA A 196 5.23 -11.82 5.97
CA ALA A 196 5.27 -10.46 6.51
C ALA A 196 6.59 -10.18 7.22
N PHE A 197 7.05 -11.08 8.09
CA PHE A 197 8.33 -10.97 8.77
C PHE A 197 9.49 -10.88 7.78
N GLN A 198 9.54 -11.78 6.80
CA GLN A 198 10.58 -11.78 5.77
C GLN A 198 10.53 -10.50 4.93
N GLY A 199 9.34 -10.04 4.54
CA GLY A 199 9.15 -8.78 3.82
C GLY A 199 9.63 -7.56 4.60
N TRP A 200 9.26 -7.48 5.89
CA TRP A 200 9.73 -6.45 6.81
C TRP A 200 11.27 -6.47 6.94
N LYS A 201 11.86 -7.65 7.12
CA LYS A 201 13.31 -7.82 7.22
C LYS A 201 14.03 -7.37 5.94
N ASN A 202 13.52 -7.81 4.80
CA ASN A 202 14.04 -7.43 3.48
C ASN A 202 14.03 -5.91 3.29
N TYR A 203 12.94 -5.25 3.67
CA TYR A 203 12.78 -3.81 3.46
C TYR A 203 13.60 -2.96 4.42
N PHE A 204 13.57 -3.28 5.72
CA PHE A 204 14.18 -2.42 6.75
C PHE A 204 15.62 -2.78 7.11
N HIS A 205 16.06 -4.01 6.85
CA HIS A 205 17.37 -4.49 7.29
C HIS A 205 18.27 -4.99 6.17
N GLU A 206 17.70 -5.51 5.06
CA GLU A 206 18.49 -6.20 4.03
C GLU A 206 18.42 -5.55 2.65
N GLY A 207 17.79 -4.38 2.53
CA GLY A 207 17.61 -3.68 1.25
C GLY A 207 18.92 -3.42 0.51
N ASP A 208 19.97 -3.01 1.22
CA ASP A 208 21.30 -2.78 0.63
C ASP A 208 21.93 -4.08 0.12
N ALA A 209 21.80 -5.18 0.87
CA ALA A 209 22.33 -6.49 0.48
C ALA A 209 21.59 -7.05 -0.75
N ILE A 210 20.26 -6.91 -0.78
CA ILE A 210 19.42 -7.28 -1.92
C ILE A 210 19.83 -6.45 -3.15
N ASN A 211 20.02 -5.15 -2.98
CA ASN A 211 20.43 -4.26 -4.07
C ASN A 211 21.83 -4.58 -4.60
N ALA A 212 22.75 -5.02 -3.73
CA ALA A 212 24.10 -5.47 -4.08
C ALA A 212 24.14 -6.88 -4.68
N THR A 213 23.02 -7.62 -4.71
CA THR A 213 22.99 -8.98 -5.27
C THR A 213 23.17 -8.95 -6.79
N GLU A 214 24.21 -9.64 -7.26
CA GLU A 214 24.59 -9.78 -8.68
C GLU A 214 24.70 -11.27 -9.03
N PRO A 215 23.60 -11.91 -9.45
CA PRO A 215 23.58 -13.33 -9.78
C PRO A 215 24.33 -13.63 -11.09
N THR A 216 24.96 -14.80 -11.15
CA THR A 216 25.38 -15.39 -12.44
C THR A 216 24.20 -16.02 -13.17
N TYR A 217 24.37 -16.28 -14.48
CA TYR A 217 23.37 -17.03 -15.25
C TYR A 217 23.13 -18.43 -14.65
N ALA A 218 24.18 -19.13 -14.20
CA ALA A 218 24.06 -20.44 -13.58
C ALA A 218 23.25 -20.43 -12.28
N GLU A 219 23.51 -19.46 -11.40
CA GLU A 219 22.77 -19.33 -10.14
C GLU A 219 21.28 -19.04 -10.39
N MET A 220 20.99 -18.14 -11.33
CA MET A 220 19.62 -17.79 -11.68
C MET A 220 18.89 -18.94 -12.38
N GLU A 221 19.55 -19.68 -13.27
CA GLU A 221 18.97 -20.89 -13.88
C GLU A 221 18.61 -21.93 -12.81
N GLY A 222 19.50 -22.15 -11.83
CA GLY A 222 19.22 -23.01 -10.68
C GLY A 222 18.02 -22.55 -9.86
N PHE A 223 17.91 -21.24 -9.60
CA PHE A 223 16.74 -20.66 -8.93
C PHE A 223 15.45 -20.85 -9.74
N LEU A 224 15.46 -20.51 -11.03
CA LEU A 224 14.28 -20.59 -11.90
C LEU A 224 13.84 -22.04 -12.17
N ALA A 225 14.73 -23.01 -12.06
CA ALA A 225 14.37 -24.42 -12.12
C ALA A 225 13.50 -24.85 -10.91
N VAL A 226 13.75 -24.28 -9.73
CA VAL A 226 12.97 -24.52 -8.51
C VAL A 226 11.73 -23.62 -8.45
N HIS A 227 11.84 -22.40 -8.96
CA HIS A 227 10.85 -21.33 -8.91
C HIS A 227 10.44 -20.85 -10.32
N PRO A 228 9.83 -21.71 -11.15
CA PRO A 228 9.59 -21.43 -12.57
C PRO A 228 8.58 -20.30 -12.80
N HIS A 229 7.75 -19.95 -11.82
CA HIS A 229 6.76 -18.89 -12.00
C HIS A 229 7.37 -17.50 -12.18
N TYR A 230 8.63 -17.30 -11.79
CA TYR A 230 9.39 -16.07 -12.04
C TYR A 230 9.83 -15.92 -13.51
N ALA A 231 10.00 -17.02 -14.25
CA ALA A 231 10.45 -17.00 -15.65
C ALA A 231 9.31 -16.89 -16.68
N ARG A 232 8.04 -16.84 -16.24
CA ARG A 232 6.92 -16.84 -17.16
C ARG A 232 6.86 -15.56 -17.99
N SER A 233 6.53 -15.70 -19.28
CA SER A 233 6.47 -14.60 -20.26
C SER A 233 5.49 -13.47 -19.92
N TYR A 234 4.50 -13.72 -19.05
CA TYR A 234 3.59 -12.67 -18.60
C TYR A 234 4.33 -11.55 -17.86
N TRP A 235 5.43 -11.85 -17.16
CA TRP A 235 6.21 -10.85 -16.46
C TRP A 235 6.85 -9.86 -17.43
N SER A 236 7.38 -10.33 -18.55
CA SER A 236 7.93 -9.46 -19.59
C SER A 236 6.89 -8.45 -20.10
N ASN A 237 5.62 -8.86 -20.23
CA ASN A 237 4.54 -7.95 -20.65
C ASN A 237 4.20 -6.92 -19.57
N ILE A 238 4.12 -7.35 -18.31
CA ILE A 238 3.76 -6.50 -17.17
C ILE A 238 4.87 -5.47 -16.89
N LEU A 239 6.12 -5.90 -17.01
CA LEU A 239 7.29 -5.12 -16.66
C LEU A 239 7.84 -4.32 -17.85
N ASN A 240 7.26 -4.45 -19.05
CA ASN A 240 7.81 -3.89 -20.29
C ASN A 240 8.19 -2.40 -20.18
N ASP A 241 7.42 -1.62 -19.42
CA ASP A 241 7.67 -0.18 -19.26
C ASP A 241 8.84 0.13 -18.29
N SER A 242 9.14 -0.76 -17.34
CA SER A 242 10.13 -0.55 -16.27
C SER A 242 11.39 -1.39 -16.43
N TYR A 243 11.24 -2.63 -16.93
CA TYR A 243 12.27 -3.64 -17.17
C TYR A 243 11.97 -4.35 -18.50
N PRO A 244 12.15 -3.67 -19.66
CA PRO A 244 11.85 -4.24 -20.98
C PRO A 244 12.68 -5.49 -21.30
N ASP A 245 13.89 -5.58 -20.75
CA ASP A 245 14.82 -6.68 -20.97
C ASP A 245 14.69 -7.79 -19.91
N TYR A 246 13.58 -7.85 -19.16
CA TYR A 246 13.38 -8.84 -18.09
C TYR A 246 13.68 -10.27 -18.56
N LEU A 247 14.78 -10.84 -18.03
CA LEU A 247 15.32 -12.16 -18.39
C LEU A 247 15.53 -12.39 -19.90
N ALA A 248 15.73 -11.34 -20.69
CA ALA A 248 15.86 -11.44 -22.15
C ALA A 248 17.03 -12.33 -22.59
N SER A 249 18.13 -12.32 -21.83
CA SER A 249 19.31 -13.15 -22.08
C SER A 249 19.02 -14.66 -22.04
N PHE A 250 17.94 -15.09 -21.38
CA PHE A 250 17.55 -16.51 -21.33
C PHE A 250 16.83 -16.98 -22.60
N ASN A 251 16.67 -16.12 -23.62
CA ASN A 251 15.96 -16.45 -24.86
C ASN A 251 16.59 -15.76 -26.10
N PRO A 252 17.39 -16.44 -26.97
CA PRO A 252 17.91 -17.81 -26.90
C PRO A 252 19.25 -17.96 -26.14
N PRO A 253 19.57 -19.18 -25.64
CA PRO A 253 20.63 -19.41 -24.67
C PRO A 253 22.01 -19.45 -25.32
N ASN A 254 22.70 -18.32 -25.39
CA ASN A 254 24.15 -18.32 -25.58
C ASN A 254 24.79 -17.62 -24.39
N LEU A 255 24.61 -18.26 -23.24
CA LEU A 255 24.99 -17.74 -21.93
C LEU A 255 26.32 -18.38 -21.51
N GLN A 256 27.28 -17.54 -21.16
CA GLN A 256 28.41 -18.01 -20.37
C GLN A 256 27.90 -18.20 -18.93
N PRO A 257 27.86 -19.42 -18.37
CA PRO A 257 27.17 -19.68 -17.09
C PRO A 257 27.64 -18.78 -15.94
N GLU A 258 28.93 -18.43 -15.94
CA GLU A 258 29.56 -17.63 -14.89
C GLU A 258 29.54 -16.13 -15.13
N ALA A 259 29.00 -15.68 -16.26
CA ALA A 259 28.80 -14.26 -16.49
C ALA A 259 27.67 -13.74 -15.60
N LEU A 260 27.83 -12.50 -15.13
CA LEU A 260 26.80 -11.79 -14.36
C LEU A 260 25.65 -11.39 -15.27
N ILE A 261 24.43 -11.48 -14.74
CA ILE A 261 23.23 -11.01 -15.43
C ILE A 261 23.21 -9.47 -15.41
N PRO A 262 22.96 -8.79 -16.54
CA PRO A 262 22.82 -7.34 -16.56
C PRO A 262 21.70 -6.86 -15.61
N ARG A 263 21.95 -5.77 -14.87
CA ARG A 263 21.02 -5.27 -13.84
C ARG A 263 19.64 -4.90 -14.40
N ASN A 264 19.56 -4.46 -15.66
CA ASN A 264 18.30 -4.12 -16.34
C ASN A 264 17.43 -5.35 -16.67
N GLU A 265 17.98 -6.57 -16.60
CA GLU A 265 17.20 -7.81 -16.77
C GLU A 265 16.64 -8.34 -15.44
N LEU A 266 17.04 -7.75 -14.32
CA LEU A 266 16.71 -8.20 -12.97
C LEU A 266 15.73 -7.22 -12.29
N ALA A 267 14.44 -7.51 -12.41
CA ALA A 267 13.42 -6.75 -11.71
C ALA A 267 13.55 -6.90 -10.16
N PRO A 268 13.13 -5.90 -9.37
CA PRO A 268 13.34 -5.90 -7.92
C PRO A 268 12.75 -7.12 -7.21
N PHE A 269 11.52 -7.50 -7.54
CA PHE A 269 10.86 -8.66 -6.92
C PHE A 269 11.61 -9.98 -7.20
N LEU A 270 12.25 -10.11 -8.38
CA LEU A 270 13.09 -11.25 -8.71
C LEU A 270 14.37 -11.26 -7.87
N LYS A 271 15.03 -10.10 -7.72
CA LYS A 271 16.21 -9.97 -6.84
C LYS A 271 15.89 -10.32 -5.39
N VAL A 272 14.76 -9.83 -4.87
CA VAL A 272 14.28 -10.15 -3.53
C VAL A 272 14.06 -11.65 -3.38
N ALA A 273 13.37 -12.29 -4.32
CA ALA A 273 13.11 -13.72 -4.29
C ALA A 273 14.39 -14.56 -4.36
N PHE A 274 15.29 -14.21 -5.27
CA PHE A 274 16.58 -14.88 -5.42
C PHE A 274 17.46 -14.72 -4.18
N TYR A 275 17.52 -13.52 -3.60
CA TYR A 275 18.23 -13.27 -2.34
C TYR A 275 17.67 -14.15 -1.21
N ASN A 276 16.34 -14.20 -1.05
CA ASN A 276 15.70 -15.05 -0.05
C ASN A 276 16.00 -16.55 -0.27
N PHE A 277 16.06 -16.99 -1.52
CA PHE A 277 16.42 -18.36 -1.86
C PHE A 277 17.88 -18.69 -1.46
N LYS A 278 18.84 -17.79 -1.72
CA LYS A 278 20.22 -17.95 -1.27
C LYS A 278 20.30 -18.05 0.25
N GLU A 279 19.65 -17.13 0.94
CA GLU A 279 19.62 -17.09 2.41
C GLU A 279 18.95 -18.31 3.04
N SER A 280 17.94 -18.89 2.38
CA SER A 280 17.30 -20.14 2.81
C SER A 280 18.23 -21.35 2.72
N ASN A 281 19.19 -21.33 1.80
CA ASN A 281 20.11 -22.45 1.53
C ASN A 281 21.48 -22.29 2.20
N LEU A 282 21.88 -21.09 2.64
CA LEU A 282 23.16 -20.84 3.30
C LEU A 282 23.31 -21.52 4.68
N GLU A 283 22.23 -22.00 5.27
CA GLU A 283 22.21 -22.63 6.60
C GLU A 283 21.87 -24.14 6.59
N LYS A 284 21.92 -24.79 5.40
CA LYS A 284 21.85 -26.27 5.26
C LYS A 284 23.22 -26.87 5.00
#